data_AF-A0A4R4UGV7-F1
#
_entry.id   AF-A0A4R4UGV7-F1
#
_cell.length_a   1.000
_cell.length_b   1.000
_cell.length_c   1.000
_cell.angle_alpha   90.00
_cell.angle_beta   90.00
_cell.angle_gamma   90.00
#
_symmetry.space_group_name_H-M   'P 1'
#
loop_
_entity.id
_entity.type
_entity.pdbx_description
1 polymer ?
#
loop_
_entity_poly.entity_id
_entity_poly.type
_entity_poly.pdbx_seq_one_letter_code
_entity_poly.pdbx_strand_id
1 'polypeptide(L)'
;PDRVPVPTRYPAAGTANAEVTLAAIGLDGQRVAVEWDRSTYPYLVTAHWSRHGSPLIAVQTRDQRTQLLLAVDTEAGTTTEIHRDTDPQWIDIKPGWPSWTPGGELVRIDAAQGAYRLVVGDRPWTAAPLQVRGIVDIGTADVLVSGSEEDPAEVHLYRVTATGHERLTSGFGVHTGTRGGDVLVVATSDLDRPRTGVVVRRGEQTIAEIDNNAEAHGLDLNVRLLRLGERELRSALLLPSGYSAADGPLPVLLDPYGGPHAQRVLARQQGYLTSQWFADQGFAVLITDGRGMAGRGPDWDRAIAGDLAGPPLQDQVDALHAAAAEHPELDLDRVAIRGWSFGGYLAGLAALRRPDVFHAAIVGAGVVDWRLYDTHYTERYLGDPNTSPEVYEANSLLRDAAKLERPMLIVHGTVDDNVVLAHGLRLSAALTAAARPHSVLPLAGVSHMPTDETTSENLLLMQVDFLRTSLAR
;
A
#
# COMPACT_ATOMS: atom_id res chain seq x y z
N PRO A 1 21.44 4.33 -27.43
CA PRO A 1 21.62 2.97 -27.99
C PRO A 1 23.06 2.42 -27.85
N ASP A 2 24.08 3.29 -27.80
CA ASP A 2 25.50 2.89 -27.81
C ASP A 2 26.04 2.41 -26.46
N ARG A 3 25.19 2.35 -25.43
CA ARG A 3 25.54 1.79 -24.11
C ARG A 3 25.11 0.34 -24.04
N VAL A 4 26.02 -0.53 -23.60
CA VAL A 4 25.69 -1.92 -23.28
C VAL A 4 24.57 -1.93 -22.23
N PRO A 5 23.48 -2.68 -22.45
CA PRO A 5 22.41 -2.80 -21.45
C PRO A 5 22.95 -3.32 -20.12
N VAL A 6 22.53 -2.72 -19.02
CA VAL A 6 22.82 -3.24 -17.67
C VAL A 6 21.81 -4.34 -17.37
N PRO A 7 22.23 -5.61 -17.20
CA PRO A 7 21.31 -6.68 -16.86
C PRO A 7 20.87 -6.54 -15.39
N THR A 8 19.56 -6.55 -15.16
CA THR A 8 18.98 -6.57 -13.81
C THR A 8 18.56 -8.00 -13.45
N ARG A 9 18.90 -8.46 -12.25
CA ARG A 9 18.39 -9.73 -11.71
C ARG A 9 16.99 -9.49 -11.16
N TYR A 10 16.01 -10.17 -11.72
CA TYR A 10 14.61 -10.03 -11.33
C TYR A 10 14.01 -11.43 -11.13
N PRO A 11 13.79 -11.88 -9.88
CA PRO A 11 13.19 -13.18 -9.60
C PRO A 11 11.67 -13.07 -9.84
N ALA A 12 11.23 -13.35 -11.06
CA ALA A 12 9.81 -13.41 -11.38
C ALA A 12 9.14 -14.62 -10.69
N ALA A 13 7.84 -14.55 -10.42
CA ALA A 13 7.07 -15.61 -9.79
C ALA A 13 7.31 -16.98 -10.44
N GLY A 14 7.55 -18.00 -9.61
CA GLY A 14 7.87 -19.37 -10.06
C GLY A 14 9.33 -19.58 -10.49
N THR A 15 10.17 -18.55 -10.48
CA THR A 15 11.61 -18.67 -10.76
C THR A 15 12.45 -18.78 -9.48
N ALA A 16 13.76 -18.96 -9.62
CA ALA A 16 14.67 -19.07 -8.47
C ALA A 16 14.91 -17.70 -7.82
N ASN A 17 14.82 -17.64 -6.49
CA ASN A 17 15.29 -16.50 -5.70
C ASN A 17 16.82 -16.48 -5.61
N ALA A 18 17.36 -15.34 -5.19
CA ALA A 18 18.76 -15.24 -4.83
C ALA A 18 19.07 -16.17 -3.65
N GLU A 19 20.28 -16.74 -3.65
CA GLU A 19 20.81 -17.37 -2.46
C GLU A 19 21.22 -16.31 -1.44
N VAL A 20 20.59 -16.33 -0.27
CA VAL A 20 20.86 -15.39 0.82
C VAL A 20 21.72 -16.05 1.88
N THR A 21 22.74 -15.32 2.35
CA THR A 21 23.60 -15.69 3.47
C THR A 21 23.79 -14.49 4.38
N LEU A 22 24.02 -14.73 5.68
CA LEU A 22 24.25 -13.68 6.66
C LEU A 22 25.61 -13.89 7.34
N ALA A 23 26.28 -12.80 7.73
CA ALA A 23 27.49 -12.87 8.53
C ALA A 23 27.54 -11.72 9.55
N ALA A 24 28.00 -12.01 10.76
CA ALA A 24 28.37 -11.01 11.74
C ALA A 24 29.81 -10.53 11.44
N ILE A 25 30.01 -9.21 11.40
CA ILE A 25 31.31 -8.60 11.14
C ILE A 25 31.72 -7.79 12.37
N GLY A 26 32.79 -8.21 13.03
CA GLY A 26 33.39 -7.50 14.15
C GLY A 26 34.09 -6.21 13.70
N LEU A 27 34.26 -5.26 14.63
CA LEU A 27 34.99 -4.01 14.35
C LEU A 27 36.49 -4.25 14.06
N ASP A 28 37.00 -5.41 14.42
CA ASP A 28 38.33 -5.92 14.09
C ASP A 28 38.40 -6.56 12.68
N GLY A 29 37.27 -6.63 11.96
CA GLY A 29 37.14 -7.27 10.67
C GLY A 29 36.90 -8.78 10.73
N GLN A 30 36.77 -9.38 11.91
CA GLN A 30 36.42 -10.80 12.04
C GLN A 30 35.05 -11.04 11.41
N ARG A 31 34.94 -12.07 10.56
CA ARG A 31 33.69 -12.45 9.90
C ARG A 31 33.25 -13.83 10.39
N VAL A 32 32.07 -13.89 11.00
CA VAL A 32 31.43 -15.13 11.45
C VAL A 32 30.18 -15.35 10.60
N ALA A 33 30.11 -16.47 9.88
CA ALA A 33 28.90 -16.83 9.12
C ALA A 33 27.76 -17.15 10.08
N VAL A 34 26.56 -16.65 9.80
CA VAL A 34 25.35 -16.95 10.57
C VAL A 34 24.55 -18.01 9.80
N GLU A 35 24.37 -19.17 10.43
CA GLU A 35 23.76 -20.35 9.83
C GLU A 35 22.31 -20.53 10.29
N TRP A 36 21.39 -20.77 9.35
CA TRP A 36 20.02 -21.21 9.58
C TRP A 36 19.59 -22.15 8.45
N ASP A 37 18.41 -22.78 8.59
CA ASP A 37 17.82 -23.57 7.50
C ASP A 37 17.31 -22.67 6.36
N ARG A 38 18.24 -22.16 5.55
CA ARG A 38 17.93 -21.33 4.36
C ARG A 38 17.29 -22.12 3.22
N SER A 39 17.24 -23.45 3.31
CA SER A 39 16.57 -24.30 2.31
C SER A 39 15.05 -24.28 2.52
N THR A 40 14.61 -24.37 3.77
CA THR A 40 13.19 -24.26 4.14
C THR A 40 12.75 -22.80 4.25
N TYR A 41 13.64 -21.91 4.72
CA TYR A 41 13.37 -20.50 4.96
C TYR A 41 14.25 -19.59 4.09
N PRO A 42 13.99 -19.50 2.78
CA PRO A 42 14.86 -18.79 1.83
C PRO A 42 14.82 -17.27 1.96
N TYR A 43 13.78 -16.70 2.58
CA TYR A 43 13.66 -15.25 2.77
C TYR A 43 14.21 -14.83 4.12
N LEU A 44 15.29 -14.04 4.14
CA LEU A 44 15.70 -13.26 5.30
C LEU A 44 14.92 -11.94 5.31
N VAL A 45 13.88 -11.85 6.13
CA VAL A 45 12.97 -10.71 6.17
C VAL A 45 13.61 -9.51 6.87
N THR A 46 14.29 -9.75 7.99
CA THR A 46 14.98 -8.70 8.75
C THR A 46 16.12 -9.28 9.57
N ALA A 47 17.12 -8.44 9.82
CA ALA A 47 18.18 -8.67 10.80
C ALA A 47 18.25 -7.44 11.70
N HIS A 48 18.00 -7.64 12.99
CA HIS A 48 17.80 -6.58 13.96
C HIS A 48 18.75 -6.73 15.15
N TRP A 49 19.60 -5.72 15.36
CA TRP A 49 20.35 -5.56 16.60
C TRP A 49 19.42 -5.00 17.67
N SER A 50 19.05 -5.83 18.62
CA SER A 50 18.28 -5.38 19.78
C SER A 50 19.21 -4.92 20.88
N ARG A 51 18.82 -3.84 21.56
CA ARG A 51 19.59 -3.27 22.69
C ARG A 51 19.53 -4.11 23.98
N HIS A 52 18.58 -5.05 24.06
CA HIS A 52 18.22 -5.77 25.31
C HIS A 52 18.41 -7.29 25.23
N GLY A 53 19.01 -7.80 24.17
CA GLY A 53 19.25 -9.23 24.01
C GLY A 53 20.06 -9.53 22.76
N SER A 54 20.21 -10.82 22.45
CA SER A 54 20.89 -11.26 21.24
C SER A 54 20.24 -10.66 19.98
N PRO A 55 21.01 -10.41 18.90
CA PRO A 55 20.45 -10.01 17.63
C PRO A 55 19.40 -11.01 17.15
N LEU A 56 18.38 -10.50 16.49
CA LEU A 56 17.26 -11.29 15.98
C LEU A 56 17.27 -11.29 14.47
N ILE A 57 16.92 -12.43 13.88
CA ILE A 57 16.55 -12.51 12.47
C ILE A 57 15.14 -13.07 12.34
N ALA A 58 14.41 -12.60 11.33
CA ALA A 58 13.17 -13.22 10.91
C ALA A 58 13.37 -13.89 9.55
N VAL A 59 13.00 -15.16 9.43
CA VAL A 59 13.14 -15.92 8.19
C VAL A 59 11.81 -16.57 7.80
N GLN A 60 11.47 -16.53 6.52
CA GLN A 60 10.17 -17.00 6.00
C GLN A 60 10.32 -18.13 4.98
N THR A 61 9.34 -19.04 5.03
CA THR A 61 9.06 -20.01 3.98
C THR A 61 8.70 -19.30 2.67
N ARG A 62 8.86 -19.97 1.53
CA ARG A 62 8.60 -19.38 0.20
C ARG A 62 7.14 -18.92 0.03
N ASP A 63 6.20 -19.68 0.56
CA ASP A 63 4.76 -19.34 0.54
C ASP A 63 4.39 -18.27 1.59
N GLN A 64 5.34 -17.89 2.45
CA GLN A 64 5.19 -16.87 3.49
C GLN A 64 4.08 -17.18 4.51
N ARG A 65 3.73 -18.46 4.65
CA ARG A 65 2.75 -18.95 5.63
C ARG A 65 3.36 -19.35 6.95
N THR A 66 4.68 -19.57 6.95
CA THR A 66 5.46 -19.83 8.18
C THR A 66 6.64 -18.89 8.27
N GLN A 67 6.85 -18.33 9.46
CA GLN A 67 8.01 -17.51 9.79
C GLN A 67 8.64 -17.98 11.09
N LEU A 68 9.98 -17.99 11.15
CA LEU A 68 10.73 -18.14 12.39
C LEU A 68 11.34 -16.82 12.82
N LEU A 69 11.30 -16.57 14.13
CA LEU A 69 12.16 -15.61 14.77
C LEU A 69 13.30 -16.39 15.43
N LEU A 70 14.53 -16.03 15.08
CA LEU A 70 15.74 -16.70 15.54
C LEU A 70 16.65 -15.72 16.27
N ALA A 71 17.15 -16.11 17.44
CA ALA A 71 18.22 -15.41 18.12
C ALA A 71 19.58 -15.85 17.57
N VAL A 72 20.46 -14.90 17.29
CA VAL A 72 21.78 -15.14 16.71
C VAL A 72 22.86 -15.11 17.80
N ASP A 73 23.66 -16.17 17.89
CA ASP A 73 24.95 -16.14 18.56
C ASP A 73 26.00 -15.59 17.56
N THR A 74 26.48 -14.38 17.81
CA THR A 74 27.40 -13.69 16.89
C THR A 74 28.83 -14.20 16.97
N GLU A 75 29.20 -14.90 18.04
CA GLU A 75 30.53 -15.50 18.20
C GLU A 75 30.58 -16.87 17.52
N ALA A 76 29.55 -17.70 17.75
CA ALA A 76 29.48 -19.05 17.20
C ALA A 76 28.88 -19.11 15.79
N GLY A 77 28.09 -18.12 15.38
CA GLY A 77 27.38 -18.11 14.10
C GLY A 77 26.14 -19.00 14.08
N THR A 78 25.71 -19.52 15.22
CA THR A 78 24.54 -20.40 15.33
C THR A 78 23.28 -19.62 15.63
N THR A 79 22.13 -20.13 15.19
CA THR A 79 20.81 -19.55 15.49
C THR A 79 19.96 -20.47 16.36
N THR A 80 19.17 -19.88 17.26
CA THR A 80 18.18 -20.61 18.08
C THR A 80 16.78 -20.09 17.78
N GLU A 81 15.84 -20.98 17.50
CA GLU A 81 14.42 -20.62 17.34
C GLU A 81 13.86 -20.14 18.68
N ILE A 82 13.38 -18.89 18.69
CA ILE A 82 12.73 -18.29 19.85
C ILE A 82 11.22 -18.19 19.69
N HIS A 83 10.73 -18.17 18.44
CA HIS A 83 9.31 -18.10 18.15
C HIS A 83 9.01 -18.53 16.71
N ARG A 84 7.78 -19.00 16.50
CA ARG A 84 7.26 -19.45 15.20
C ARG A 84 5.86 -18.92 14.97
N ASP A 85 5.70 -18.20 13.87
CA ASP A 85 4.41 -17.72 13.38
C ASP A 85 3.91 -18.60 12.23
N THR A 86 2.60 -18.85 12.20
CA THR A 86 1.92 -19.54 11.11
C THR A 86 0.61 -18.84 10.77
N ASP A 87 0.32 -18.68 9.49
CA ASP A 87 -0.95 -18.16 9.00
C ASP A 87 -1.45 -18.99 7.80
N PRO A 88 -2.75 -19.32 7.70
CA PRO A 88 -3.27 -20.10 6.58
C PRO A 88 -3.17 -19.39 5.23
N GLN A 89 -3.08 -18.06 5.21
CA GLN A 89 -2.97 -17.28 3.98
C GLN A 89 -1.54 -16.75 3.81
N TRP A 90 -1.11 -15.83 4.68
CA TRP A 90 0.24 -15.28 4.72
C TRP A 90 0.51 -14.51 6.01
N ILE A 91 1.79 -14.32 6.33
CA ILE A 91 2.28 -13.52 7.44
C ILE A 91 2.66 -12.13 6.96
N ASP A 92 2.04 -11.11 7.55
CA ASP A 92 2.34 -9.72 7.26
C ASP A 92 3.57 -9.20 7.99
N ILE A 93 4.38 -8.40 7.29
CA ILE A 93 5.59 -7.80 7.85
C ILE A 93 5.26 -6.37 8.28
N LYS A 94 5.16 -6.15 9.60
CA LYS A 94 4.93 -4.82 10.18
C LYS A 94 6.26 -4.05 10.42
N PRO A 95 6.24 -2.75 10.70
CA PRO A 95 7.44 -2.02 11.12
C PRO A 95 7.69 -2.14 12.63
N GLY A 96 8.97 -2.09 13.04
CA GLY A 96 9.40 -2.01 14.43
C GLY A 96 9.54 -3.34 15.20
N TRP A 97 9.44 -4.47 14.51
CA TRP A 97 9.62 -5.82 15.06
C TRP A 97 10.65 -6.60 14.22
N PRO A 98 11.19 -7.73 14.73
CA PRO A 98 11.12 -8.23 16.10
C PRO A 98 12.08 -7.47 17.03
N SER A 99 11.82 -7.44 18.35
CA SER A 99 12.73 -6.86 19.34
C SER A 99 12.50 -7.42 20.75
N TRP A 100 13.42 -7.18 21.67
CA TRP A 100 13.30 -7.53 23.08
C TRP A 100 12.81 -6.35 23.95
N THR A 101 12.03 -6.66 24.97
CA THR A 101 11.88 -5.76 26.14
C THR A 101 13.16 -5.76 26.96
N PRO A 102 13.40 -4.75 27.82
CA PRO A 102 14.52 -4.80 28.77
C PRO A 102 14.44 -5.97 29.76
N GLY A 103 13.27 -6.58 29.95
CA GLY A 103 13.09 -7.79 30.73
C GLY A 103 13.42 -9.09 29.99
N GLY A 104 13.84 -9.01 28.72
CA GLY A 104 14.16 -10.19 27.89
C GLY A 104 12.93 -10.88 27.29
N GLU A 105 11.75 -10.26 27.31
CA GLU A 105 10.56 -10.79 26.64
C GLU A 105 10.54 -10.36 25.17
N LEU A 106 10.14 -11.27 24.28
CA LEU A 106 10.01 -10.98 22.84
C LEU A 106 8.82 -10.05 22.59
N VAL A 107 9.00 -9.04 21.75
CA VAL A 107 7.93 -8.12 21.30
C VAL A 107 7.65 -8.36 19.82
N ARG A 108 6.39 -8.62 19.50
CA ARG A 108 5.92 -8.96 18.14
C ARG A 108 4.53 -8.38 17.86
N ILE A 109 4.13 -8.39 16.58
CA ILE A 109 2.77 -8.05 16.14
C ILE A 109 2.17 -9.28 15.47
N ASP A 110 1.05 -9.75 16.00
CA ASP A 110 0.36 -10.94 15.52
C ASP A 110 -0.99 -10.60 14.89
N ALA A 111 -1.34 -11.31 13.83
CA ALA A 111 -2.70 -11.32 13.31
C ALA A 111 -3.53 -12.42 13.99
N ALA A 112 -4.48 -12.04 14.86
CA ALA A 112 -5.38 -13.00 15.49
C ALA A 112 -6.65 -12.32 15.99
N GLN A 113 -7.77 -13.07 15.97
CA GLN A 113 -9.08 -12.59 16.43
C GLN A 113 -9.50 -11.27 15.76
N GLY A 114 -9.29 -11.15 14.44
CA GLY A 114 -9.67 -9.98 13.66
C GLY A 114 -8.79 -8.73 13.88
N ALA A 115 -7.67 -8.83 14.60
CA ALA A 115 -6.80 -7.69 14.85
C ALA A 115 -5.32 -8.00 14.65
N TYR A 116 -4.56 -6.97 14.24
CA TYR A 116 -3.13 -6.92 14.47
C TYR A 116 -2.86 -6.48 15.91
N ARG A 117 -2.28 -7.36 16.72
CA ARG A 117 -2.13 -7.20 18.18
C ARG A 117 -0.68 -7.12 18.56
N LEU A 118 -0.34 -6.22 19.48
CA LEU A 118 0.95 -6.24 20.15
C LEU A 118 0.98 -7.44 21.10
N VAL A 119 2.04 -8.24 21.01
CA VAL A 119 2.28 -9.38 21.90
C VAL A 119 3.66 -9.22 22.56
N VAL A 120 3.71 -9.41 23.87
CA VAL A 120 4.95 -9.41 24.67
C VAL A 120 5.07 -10.75 25.38
N GLY A 121 6.18 -11.46 25.10
CA GLY A 121 6.31 -12.89 25.39
C GLY A 121 5.21 -13.67 24.67
N ASP A 122 4.41 -14.41 25.44
CA ASP A 122 3.27 -15.18 24.93
C ASP A 122 1.91 -14.50 25.15
N ARG A 123 1.91 -13.27 25.67
CA ARG A 123 0.68 -12.59 26.09
C ARG A 123 0.34 -11.42 25.16
N PRO A 124 -0.85 -11.41 24.54
CA PRO A 124 -1.31 -10.24 23.81
C PRO A 124 -1.56 -9.09 24.78
N TRP A 125 -0.97 -7.93 24.51
CA TRP A 125 -1.19 -6.69 25.27
C TRP A 125 -2.27 -5.81 24.65
N THR A 126 -2.62 -6.04 23.39
CA THR A 126 -3.75 -5.38 22.72
C THR A 126 -4.71 -6.39 22.10
N ALA A 127 -5.92 -5.93 21.81
CA ALA A 127 -6.97 -6.67 21.11
C ALA A 127 -7.82 -5.71 20.27
N ALA A 128 -8.77 -6.25 19.50
CA ALA A 128 -9.78 -5.43 18.83
C ALA A 128 -10.52 -4.52 19.84
N PRO A 129 -10.90 -3.29 19.46
CA PRO A 129 -10.90 -2.75 18.09
C PRO A 129 -9.54 -2.19 17.61
N LEU A 130 -8.53 -2.09 18.48
CA LEU A 130 -7.23 -1.51 18.11
C LEU A 130 -6.48 -2.41 17.11
N GLN A 131 -6.22 -1.85 15.91
CA GLN A 131 -5.35 -2.41 14.89
C GLN A 131 -3.95 -1.80 15.05
N VAL A 132 -3.01 -2.58 15.58
CA VAL A 132 -1.61 -2.15 15.70
C VAL A 132 -0.98 -2.11 14.30
N ARG A 133 -0.50 -0.93 13.91
CA ARG A 133 0.10 -0.68 12.59
C ARG A 133 1.62 -0.78 12.61
N GLY A 134 2.24 -0.59 13.77
CA GLY A 134 3.69 -0.68 13.94
C GLY A 134 4.13 -0.44 15.37
N ILE A 135 5.32 -0.94 15.72
CA ILE A 135 5.99 -0.59 16.96
C ILE A 135 6.86 0.64 16.69
N VAL A 136 6.69 1.68 17.51
CA VAL A 136 7.43 2.94 17.39
C VAL A 136 8.63 2.95 18.32
N ASP A 137 8.42 2.54 19.57
CA ASP A 137 9.49 2.39 20.56
C ASP A 137 9.08 1.38 21.64
N ILE A 138 10.07 0.72 22.24
CA ILE A 138 9.87 -0.17 23.38
C ILE A 138 10.45 0.54 24.60
N GLY A 139 9.65 0.74 25.65
CA GLY A 139 10.09 1.36 26.90
C GLY A 139 10.51 0.33 27.94
N THR A 140 10.79 0.80 29.16
CA THR A 140 11.00 -0.08 30.31
C THR A 140 9.70 -0.59 30.94
N ALA A 141 8.62 0.19 30.82
CA ALA A 141 7.32 -0.11 31.43
C ALA A 141 6.17 -0.22 30.41
N ASP A 142 6.40 0.21 29.17
CA ASP A 142 5.39 0.28 28.12
C ASP A 142 5.99 -0.01 26.74
N VAL A 143 5.12 -0.12 25.73
CA VAL A 143 5.48 -0.08 24.31
C VAL A 143 4.69 1.04 23.65
N LEU A 144 5.37 1.90 22.90
CA LEU A 144 4.74 2.91 22.07
C LEU A 144 4.45 2.30 20.70
N VAL A 145 3.19 2.32 20.27
CA VAL A 145 2.76 1.80 18.97
C VAL A 145 2.01 2.86 18.16
N SER A 146 2.00 2.71 16.84
CA SER A 146 1.03 3.37 15.99
C SER A 146 -0.15 2.44 15.75
N GLY A 147 -1.37 2.98 15.68
CA GLY A 147 -2.58 2.18 15.52
C GLY A 147 -3.79 2.97 15.05
N SER A 148 -4.83 2.23 14.66
CA SER A 148 -6.16 2.75 14.33
C SER A 148 -7.21 1.95 15.11
N GLU A 149 -8.24 2.59 15.64
CA GLU A 149 -9.38 1.91 16.30
C GLU A 149 -10.61 1.93 15.38
N GLU A 150 -11.62 2.76 15.67
CA GLU A 150 -12.92 2.74 14.98
C GLU A 150 -12.87 3.28 13.54
N ASP A 151 -11.99 4.24 13.28
CA ASP A 151 -11.83 4.85 11.97
C ASP A 151 -10.44 4.58 11.40
N PRO A 152 -10.31 3.78 10.34
CA PRO A 152 -9.00 3.49 9.76
C PRO A 152 -8.42 4.70 9.00
N ALA A 153 -9.20 5.78 8.78
CA ALA A 153 -8.69 7.02 8.21
C ALA A 153 -7.80 7.79 9.20
N GLU A 154 -7.93 7.52 10.50
CA GLU A 154 -7.10 8.09 11.56
C GLU A 154 -5.99 7.12 11.96
N VAL A 155 -4.82 7.67 12.28
CA VAL A 155 -3.72 6.90 12.85
C VAL A 155 -3.20 7.64 14.07
N HIS A 156 -3.20 6.99 15.22
CA HIS A 156 -2.77 7.58 16.47
C HIS A 156 -1.56 6.86 17.06
N LEU A 157 -0.92 7.53 18.02
CA LEU A 157 0.10 6.92 18.88
C LEU A 157 -0.56 6.44 20.17
N TYR A 158 -0.20 5.23 20.60
CA TYR A 158 -0.71 4.60 21.80
C TYR A 158 0.43 4.16 22.70
N ARG A 159 0.32 4.45 24.00
CA ARG A 159 1.12 3.80 25.04
C ARG A 159 0.42 2.51 25.44
N VAL A 160 1.11 1.39 25.37
CA VAL A 160 0.56 0.07 25.68
C VAL A 160 1.32 -0.56 26.84
N THR A 161 0.60 -1.07 27.82
CA THR A 161 1.12 -1.87 28.93
C THR A 161 0.40 -3.21 29.00
N ALA A 162 0.83 -4.10 29.89
CA ALA A 162 0.16 -5.39 30.12
C ALA A 162 -1.29 -5.25 30.61
N THR A 163 -1.72 -4.07 31.08
CA THR A 163 -3.07 -3.84 31.61
C THR A 163 -3.99 -3.08 30.65
N GLY A 164 -3.48 -2.60 29.51
CA GLY A 164 -4.26 -1.89 28.51
C GLY A 164 -3.47 -0.86 27.73
N HIS A 165 -4.17 -0.06 26.93
CA HIS A 165 -3.58 0.99 26.10
C HIS A 165 -4.21 2.35 26.33
N GLU A 166 -3.41 3.39 26.15
CA GLU A 166 -3.80 4.80 26.26
C GLU A 166 -3.43 5.53 24.97
N ARG A 167 -4.40 6.21 24.34
CA ARG A 167 -4.15 7.05 23.17
C ARG A 167 -3.45 8.35 23.58
N LEU A 168 -2.30 8.66 22.99
CA LEU A 168 -1.47 9.82 23.32
C LEU A 168 -1.71 11.05 22.41
N THR A 169 -2.47 10.87 21.33
CA THR A 169 -2.73 11.89 20.32
C THR A 169 -4.22 12.14 20.17
N SER A 170 -4.59 13.36 19.80
CA SER A 170 -5.98 13.81 19.67
C SER A 170 -6.19 14.60 18.38
N GLY A 171 -7.45 14.74 17.99
CA GLY A 171 -7.85 15.37 16.73
C GLY A 171 -7.97 14.35 15.59
N PHE A 172 -8.84 14.66 14.63
CA PHE A 172 -9.07 13.79 13.48
C PHE A 172 -7.91 13.91 12.48
N GLY A 173 -7.05 12.89 12.41
CA GLY A 173 -5.82 13.00 11.63
C GLY A 173 -4.91 11.78 11.62
N VAL A 174 -3.79 11.94 10.94
CA VAL A 174 -2.67 10.99 10.91
C VAL A 174 -1.55 11.52 11.78
N HIS A 175 -1.28 10.82 12.87
CA HIS A 175 -0.22 11.11 13.81
C HIS A 175 0.89 10.07 13.70
N THR A 176 2.11 10.56 13.59
CA THR A 176 3.33 9.76 13.67
C THR A 176 4.22 10.32 14.77
N GLY A 177 5.20 9.55 15.23
CA GLY A 177 6.12 10.06 16.23
C GLY A 177 7.28 9.14 16.50
N THR A 178 8.18 9.63 17.33
CA THR A 178 9.33 8.89 17.84
C THR A 178 9.59 9.30 19.29
N ARG A 179 10.06 8.36 20.11
CA ARG A 179 10.34 8.58 21.53
C ARG A 179 11.80 8.36 21.83
N GLY A 180 12.37 9.26 22.64
CA GLY A 180 13.70 9.13 23.22
C GLY A 180 13.67 9.55 24.69
N GLY A 181 13.87 8.58 25.60
CA GLY A 181 13.74 8.84 27.04
C GLY A 181 12.32 9.28 27.41
N ASP A 182 12.21 10.42 28.09
CA ASP A 182 10.92 11.02 28.47
C ASP A 182 10.34 11.97 27.42
N VAL A 183 11.02 12.12 26.27
CA VAL A 183 10.63 13.02 25.18
C VAL A 183 9.94 12.26 24.07
N LEU A 184 8.78 12.76 23.64
CA LEU A 184 8.02 12.28 22.48
C LEU A 184 7.94 13.40 21.44
N VAL A 185 8.40 13.15 20.22
CA VAL A 185 8.15 14.04 19.07
C VAL A 185 6.95 13.49 18.32
N VAL A 186 5.92 14.31 18.13
CA VAL A 186 4.69 13.96 17.41
C VAL A 186 4.55 14.85 16.19
N ALA A 187 4.40 14.23 15.02
CA ALA A 187 4.04 14.91 13.78
C ALA A 187 2.58 14.58 13.43
N THR A 188 1.76 15.61 13.23
CA THR A 188 0.33 15.51 12.95
C THR A 188 0.04 16.10 11.57
N SER A 189 -0.66 15.34 10.74
CA SER A 189 -1.28 15.83 9.50
C SER A 189 -2.78 15.61 9.59
N ASP A 190 -3.56 16.60 9.18
CA ASP A 190 -5.02 16.58 9.19
C ASP A 190 -5.57 17.15 7.86
N LEU A 191 -6.89 17.27 7.74
CA LEU A 191 -7.53 17.85 6.56
C LEU A 191 -7.64 19.38 6.60
N ASP A 192 -7.47 19.98 7.78
CA ASP A 192 -7.68 21.42 7.99
C ASP A 192 -6.41 22.23 7.71
N ARG A 193 -5.24 21.58 7.70
CA ARG A 193 -3.94 22.24 7.60
C ARG A 193 -3.13 21.71 6.41
N PRO A 194 -2.56 22.62 5.58
CA PRO A 194 -1.74 22.25 4.42
C PRO A 194 -0.35 21.72 4.80
N ARG A 195 0.01 21.78 6.08
CA ARG A 195 1.34 21.44 6.60
C ARG A 195 1.21 20.54 7.80
N THR A 196 2.10 19.55 7.85
CA THR A 196 2.30 18.74 9.05
C THR A 196 2.80 19.64 10.19
N GLY A 197 2.09 19.65 11.31
CA GLY A 197 2.53 20.28 12.55
C GLY A 197 3.38 19.30 13.37
N VAL A 198 4.41 19.80 14.03
CA VAL A 198 5.31 18.96 14.84
C VAL A 198 5.47 19.55 16.23
N VAL A 199 5.19 18.74 17.25
CA VAL A 199 5.32 19.11 18.65
C VAL A 199 6.26 18.18 19.38
N VAL A 200 7.04 18.74 20.30
CA VAL A 200 7.92 17.99 21.21
C VAL A 200 7.26 18.01 22.59
N ARG A 201 7.04 16.84 23.16
CA ARG A 201 6.37 16.65 24.44
C ARG A 201 7.28 15.98 25.45
N ARG A 202 7.11 16.33 26.73
CA ARG A 202 7.62 15.58 27.88
C ARG A 202 6.44 15.27 28.80
N GLY A 203 6.10 13.99 28.93
CA GLY A 203 4.82 13.60 29.51
C GLY A 203 3.65 14.19 28.71
N GLU A 204 2.71 14.84 29.39
CA GLU A 204 1.58 15.53 28.76
C GLU A 204 1.90 16.97 28.30
N GLN A 205 3.03 17.52 28.74
CA GLN A 205 3.40 18.90 28.44
C GLN A 205 4.06 19.02 27.07
N THR A 206 3.54 19.89 26.20
CA THR A 206 4.28 20.39 25.02
C THR A 206 5.39 21.32 25.50
N ILE A 207 6.64 20.99 25.18
CA ILE A 207 7.83 21.76 25.57
C ILE A 207 8.46 22.53 24.41
N ALA A 208 8.15 22.16 23.16
CA ALA A 208 8.52 22.91 21.97
C ALA A 208 7.60 22.58 20.80
N GLU A 209 7.56 23.47 19.82
CA GLU A 209 6.98 23.24 18.49
C GLU A 209 8.09 23.39 17.45
N ILE A 210 8.06 22.58 16.39
CA ILE A 210 9.02 22.66 15.29
C ILE A 210 8.30 23.24 14.08
N ASP A 211 8.73 24.42 13.65
CA ASP A 211 8.13 25.13 12.53
C ASP A 211 8.31 24.38 11.20
N ASN A 212 7.22 24.24 10.45
CA ASN A 212 7.24 23.67 9.11
C ASN A 212 7.24 24.78 8.04
N ASN A 213 8.43 25.04 7.48
CA ASN A 213 8.70 26.08 6.49
C ASN A 213 8.65 25.60 5.03
N ALA A 214 7.99 24.46 4.73
CA ALA A 214 7.75 24.00 3.35
C ALA A 214 7.04 25.06 2.48
N GLU A 215 6.77 24.80 1.21
CA GLU A 215 5.81 25.65 0.46
C GLU A 215 4.37 25.16 0.71
N ALA A 216 3.40 26.07 0.76
CA ALA A 216 1.99 25.68 0.83
C ALA A 216 1.50 25.41 -0.59
N HIS A 217 0.78 24.32 -0.82
CA HIS A 217 0.36 23.89 -2.16
C HIS A 217 -0.64 24.85 -2.84
N GLY A 218 -1.23 25.81 -2.13
CA GLY A 218 -2.13 26.81 -2.69
C GLY A 218 -3.52 26.31 -3.15
N LEU A 219 -3.70 24.99 -3.31
CA LEU A 219 -5.00 24.37 -3.62
C LEU A 219 -6.02 24.51 -2.47
N ASP A 220 -7.27 24.79 -2.82
CA ASP A 220 -8.41 24.77 -1.89
C ASP A 220 -9.10 23.41 -1.98
N LEU A 221 -8.85 22.53 -0.99
CA LEU A 221 -9.31 21.14 -1.04
C LEU A 221 -10.76 21.01 -0.59
N ASN A 222 -11.61 20.47 -1.46
CA ASN A 222 -13.00 20.15 -1.18
C ASN A 222 -13.15 18.62 -1.04
N VAL A 223 -12.60 18.09 0.05
CA VAL A 223 -12.54 16.65 0.34
C VAL A 223 -13.63 16.27 1.34
N ARG A 224 -14.41 15.25 1.03
CA ARG A 224 -15.39 14.64 1.95
C ARG A 224 -15.01 13.18 2.18
N LEU A 225 -14.72 12.82 3.44
CA LEU A 225 -14.50 11.42 3.80
C LEU A 225 -15.84 10.73 4.07
N LEU A 226 -16.02 9.56 3.46
CA LEU A 226 -17.29 8.82 3.42
C LEU A 226 -17.12 7.39 3.95
N ARG A 227 -18.23 6.77 4.33
CA ARG A 227 -18.36 5.32 4.57
C ARG A 227 -19.47 4.82 3.65
N LEU A 228 -19.13 4.03 2.64
CA LEU A 228 -20.04 3.71 1.54
C LEU A 228 -20.47 2.25 1.55
N GLY A 229 -21.78 2.04 1.37
CA GLY A 229 -22.40 0.72 1.21
C GLY A 229 -22.32 -0.17 2.46
N GLU A 230 -22.79 -1.41 2.30
CA GLU A 230 -22.91 -2.39 3.42
C GLU A 230 -21.57 -2.78 4.06
N ARG A 231 -20.46 -2.64 3.33
CA ARG A 231 -19.11 -2.96 3.81
C ARG A 231 -18.41 -1.78 4.49
N GLU A 232 -19.08 -0.63 4.57
CA GLU A 232 -18.51 0.63 5.07
C GLU A 232 -17.18 0.99 4.38
N LEU A 233 -17.16 0.92 3.05
CA LEU A 233 -15.98 1.22 2.25
C LEU A 233 -15.53 2.66 2.52
N ARG A 234 -14.34 2.83 3.11
CA ARG A 234 -13.80 4.16 3.36
C ARG A 234 -13.43 4.78 2.03
N SER A 235 -14.01 5.96 1.79
CA SER A 235 -13.86 6.67 0.52
C SER A 235 -13.60 8.14 0.77
N ALA A 236 -12.98 8.80 -0.21
CA ALA A 236 -12.86 10.25 -0.27
C ALA A 236 -13.51 10.72 -1.58
N LEU A 237 -14.51 11.60 -1.47
CA LEU A 237 -15.09 12.30 -2.61
C LEU A 237 -14.49 13.70 -2.66
N LEU A 238 -13.92 14.06 -3.80
CA LEU A 238 -13.39 15.38 -4.07
C LEU A 238 -14.20 16.03 -5.17
N LEU A 239 -14.61 17.26 -4.91
CA LEU A 239 -15.33 18.10 -5.87
C LEU A 239 -14.43 19.29 -6.25
N PRO A 240 -14.69 19.97 -7.38
CA PRO A 240 -13.96 21.19 -7.72
C PRO A 240 -13.97 22.19 -6.55
N SER A 241 -12.89 22.96 -6.39
CA SER A 241 -12.87 24.07 -5.44
C SER A 241 -14.05 25.02 -5.71
N GLY A 242 -14.82 25.36 -4.67
CA GLY A 242 -16.00 26.21 -4.79
C GLY A 242 -17.23 25.59 -5.48
N TYR A 243 -17.23 24.29 -5.77
CA TYR A 243 -18.38 23.59 -6.37
C TYR A 243 -19.65 23.77 -5.54
N SER A 244 -20.76 23.99 -6.25
CA SER A 244 -22.12 24.05 -5.71
C SER A 244 -23.07 23.17 -6.53
N ALA A 245 -24.20 22.78 -5.94
CA ALA A 245 -25.22 22.01 -6.66
C ALA A 245 -25.80 22.73 -7.90
N ALA A 246 -25.62 24.04 -8.02
CA ALA A 246 -26.04 24.82 -9.19
C ALA A 246 -25.16 24.57 -10.43
N ASP A 247 -23.94 24.06 -10.26
CA ASP A 247 -23.01 23.75 -11.35
C ASP A 247 -23.40 22.48 -12.12
N GLY A 248 -24.29 21.67 -11.54
CA GLY A 248 -24.83 20.46 -12.15
C GLY A 248 -23.89 19.25 -12.03
N PRO A 249 -24.33 18.09 -12.53
CA PRO A 249 -23.63 16.83 -12.34
C PRO A 249 -22.31 16.76 -13.15
N LEU A 250 -21.29 16.21 -12.50
CA LEU A 250 -19.92 16.12 -12.97
C LEU A 250 -19.60 14.70 -13.46
N PRO A 251 -18.80 14.55 -14.53
CA PRO A 251 -18.23 13.24 -14.86
C PRO A 251 -17.41 12.71 -13.67
N VAL A 252 -17.52 11.43 -13.39
CA VAL A 252 -16.85 10.79 -12.25
C VAL A 252 -15.50 10.23 -12.68
N LEU A 253 -14.45 10.50 -11.91
CA LEU A 253 -13.14 9.90 -12.06
C LEU A 253 -12.80 9.10 -10.80
N LEU A 254 -12.78 7.78 -10.91
CA LEU A 254 -12.23 6.94 -9.87
C LEU A 254 -10.70 6.99 -9.91
N ASP A 255 -10.09 7.25 -8.75
CA ASP A 255 -8.65 7.30 -8.56
C ASP A 255 -8.22 6.37 -7.40
N PRO A 256 -8.48 5.05 -7.45
CA PRO A 256 -8.06 4.13 -6.40
C PRO A 256 -6.58 3.74 -6.54
N TYR A 257 -6.03 3.14 -5.48
CA TYR A 257 -4.89 2.23 -5.66
C TYR A 257 -5.37 0.78 -5.73
N GLY A 258 -6.21 0.35 -4.78
CA GLY A 258 -6.91 -0.94 -4.84
C GLY A 258 -6.10 -2.18 -4.47
N GLY A 259 -4.78 -2.04 -4.25
CA GLY A 259 -3.88 -3.15 -3.95
C GLY A 259 -3.40 -3.19 -2.50
N PRO A 260 -2.88 -4.35 -2.04
CA PRO A 260 -2.41 -4.52 -0.68
C PRO A 260 -1.28 -3.55 -0.28
N HIS A 261 -1.17 -3.33 1.03
CA HIS A 261 -0.25 -2.42 1.73
C HIS A 261 -0.44 -0.92 1.46
N ALA A 262 -1.13 -0.49 0.41
CA ALA A 262 -1.39 0.93 0.19
C ALA A 262 -2.77 1.30 0.76
N GLN A 263 -2.80 2.34 1.57
CA GLN A 263 -4.05 2.96 2.04
C GLN A 263 -4.06 4.41 1.56
N ARG A 264 -5.13 4.83 0.88
CA ARG A 264 -5.25 6.20 0.35
C ARG A 264 -6.17 7.07 1.18
N VAL A 265 -7.26 6.51 1.71
CA VAL A 265 -8.30 7.26 2.43
C VAL A 265 -7.89 7.45 3.87
N LEU A 266 -7.06 8.48 4.09
CA LEU A 266 -6.55 8.92 5.38
C LEU A 266 -6.94 10.37 5.65
N ALA A 267 -7.10 10.74 6.92
CA ALA A 267 -7.39 12.09 7.36
C ALA A 267 -6.16 13.01 7.25
N ARG A 268 -5.66 13.25 6.03
CA ARG A 268 -4.53 14.16 5.77
C ARG A 268 -4.66 14.84 4.40
N GLN A 269 -4.51 16.16 4.35
CA GLN A 269 -4.69 16.95 3.12
C GLN A 269 -3.73 16.51 2.00
N GLN A 270 -2.47 16.24 2.34
CA GLN A 270 -1.40 15.89 1.39
C GLN A 270 -1.66 14.60 0.59
N GLY A 271 -2.58 13.74 1.04
CA GLY A 271 -2.97 12.53 0.30
C GLY A 271 -3.83 12.79 -0.94
N TYR A 272 -4.30 14.02 -1.11
CA TYR A 272 -5.40 14.35 -2.03
C TYR A 272 -5.06 15.40 -3.09
N LEU A 273 -3.84 15.95 -3.10
CA LEU A 273 -3.49 17.10 -3.96
C LEU A 273 -3.70 16.83 -5.45
N THR A 274 -3.18 15.72 -5.97
CA THR A 274 -3.38 15.35 -7.39
C THR A 274 -4.85 15.10 -7.71
N SER A 275 -5.56 14.45 -6.80
CA SER A 275 -6.99 14.15 -6.96
C SER A 275 -7.83 15.43 -6.92
N GLN A 276 -7.49 16.40 -6.06
CA GLN A 276 -8.13 17.72 -6.05
C GLN A 276 -7.84 18.47 -7.35
N TRP A 277 -6.60 18.42 -7.83
CA TRP A 277 -6.25 19.05 -9.10
C TRP A 277 -7.08 18.48 -10.26
N PHE A 278 -7.31 17.16 -10.31
CA PHE A 278 -8.25 16.56 -11.26
C PHE A 278 -9.68 17.03 -11.03
N ALA A 279 -10.13 17.16 -9.78
CA ALA A 279 -11.45 17.68 -9.49
C ALA A 279 -11.62 19.10 -10.05
N ASP A 280 -10.60 19.96 -9.88
CA ASP A 280 -10.56 21.32 -10.43
C ASP A 280 -10.51 21.35 -11.97
N GLN A 281 -10.21 20.23 -12.64
CA GLN A 281 -10.35 20.09 -14.09
C GLN A 281 -11.79 19.77 -14.55
N GLY A 282 -12.75 19.70 -13.62
CA GLY A 282 -14.18 19.49 -13.88
C GLY A 282 -14.67 18.07 -13.65
N PHE A 283 -14.03 17.31 -12.76
CA PHE A 283 -14.43 15.94 -12.41
C PHE A 283 -14.91 15.87 -10.95
N ALA A 284 -15.82 14.95 -10.66
CA ALA A 284 -15.99 14.46 -9.30
C ALA A 284 -15.04 13.27 -9.10
N VAL A 285 -14.06 13.40 -8.21
CA VAL A 285 -13.03 12.37 -8.02
C VAL A 285 -13.37 11.50 -6.81
N LEU A 286 -13.47 10.19 -7.02
CA LEU A 286 -13.77 9.22 -5.97
C LEU A 286 -12.56 8.31 -5.73
N ILE A 287 -12.08 8.27 -4.50
CA ILE A 287 -11.03 7.36 -4.04
C ILE A 287 -11.67 6.40 -3.04
N THR A 288 -11.46 5.10 -3.19
CA THR A 288 -12.01 4.09 -2.29
C THR A 288 -10.95 3.07 -1.90
N ASP A 289 -10.80 2.88 -0.59
CA ASP A 289 -9.99 1.79 -0.03
C ASP A 289 -10.87 0.53 0.14
N GLY A 290 -10.63 -0.45 -0.74
CA GLY A 290 -11.36 -1.72 -0.78
C GLY A 290 -10.69 -2.85 0.00
N ARG A 291 -11.27 -4.04 -0.07
CA ARG A 291 -10.72 -5.29 0.47
C ARG A 291 -9.31 -5.55 -0.03
N GLY A 292 -8.46 -6.06 0.85
CA GLY A 292 -7.02 -6.24 0.60
C GLY A 292 -6.15 -5.03 0.96
N MET A 293 -6.72 -3.81 1.03
CA MET A 293 -5.98 -2.60 1.39
C MET A 293 -5.81 -2.46 2.91
N ALA A 294 -4.71 -1.82 3.33
CA ALA A 294 -4.33 -1.75 4.74
C ALA A 294 -5.31 -0.91 5.60
N GLY A 295 -5.30 -1.16 6.91
CA GLY A 295 -5.96 -0.32 7.91
C GLY A 295 -7.21 -0.94 8.54
N ARG A 296 -7.72 -2.07 8.01
CA ARG A 296 -8.95 -2.72 8.52
C ARG A 296 -8.74 -4.10 9.12
N GLY A 297 -7.48 -4.48 9.35
CA GLY A 297 -7.13 -5.71 10.04
C GLY A 297 -7.01 -6.93 9.11
N PRO A 298 -6.57 -8.06 9.67
CA PRO A 298 -6.13 -9.22 8.90
C PRO A 298 -7.21 -9.86 8.01
N ASP A 299 -8.47 -9.91 8.46
CA ASP A 299 -9.55 -10.53 7.68
C ASP A 299 -9.87 -9.70 6.42
N TRP A 300 -9.76 -8.37 6.53
CA TRP A 300 -9.92 -7.45 5.41
C TRP A 300 -8.75 -7.56 4.43
N ASP A 301 -7.52 -7.62 4.95
CA ASP A 301 -6.31 -7.80 4.15
C ASP A 301 -6.36 -9.13 3.37
N ARG A 302 -6.91 -10.20 3.97
CA ARG A 302 -6.94 -11.55 3.41
C ARG A 302 -8.10 -11.86 2.48
N ALA A 303 -9.03 -10.93 2.33
CA ALA A 303 -10.18 -11.10 1.44
C ALA A 303 -9.79 -11.21 -0.06
N ILE A 304 -8.53 -10.91 -0.41
CA ILE A 304 -7.97 -11.02 -1.77
C ILE A 304 -7.10 -12.28 -1.99
N ALA A 305 -7.04 -13.20 -1.02
CA ALA A 305 -6.24 -14.41 -1.14
C ALA A 305 -6.65 -15.24 -2.37
N GLY A 306 -5.71 -15.45 -3.30
CA GLY A 306 -5.94 -16.14 -4.58
C GLY A 306 -6.72 -15.31 -5.62
N ASP A 307 -7.23 -14.13 -5.27
CA ASP A 307 -8.04 -13.28 -6.15
C ASP A 307 -7.73 -11.80 -5.92
N LEU A 308 -6.71 -11.31 -6.63
CA LEU A 308 -6.35 -9.90 -6.70
C LEU A 308 -7.30 -9.11 -7.61
N ALA A 309 -8.24 -9.75 -8.32
CA ALA A 309 -9.07 -9.11 -9.33
C ALA A 309 -10.49 -8.81 -8.83
N GLY A 310 -11.18 -9.84 -8.35
CA GLY A 310 -12.61 -9.81 -8.04
C GLY A 310 -12.96 -8.81 -6.93
N PRO A 311 -12.49 -9.01 -5.69
CA PRO A 311 -12.81 -8.14 -4.57
C PRO A 311 -12.42 -6.67 -4.80
N PRO A 312 -11.18 -6.34 -5.26
CA PRO A 312 -10.81 -4.95 -5.49
C PRO A 312 -11.68 -4.25 -6.54
N LEU A 313 -12.02 -4.93 -7.65
CA LEU A 313 -12.89 -4.37 -8.68
C LEU A 313 -14.33 -4.18 -8.20
N GLN A 314 -14.88 -5.18 -7.52
CA GLN A 314 -16.26 -5.10 -7.03
C GLN A 314 -16.44 -3.95 -6.03
N ASP A 315 -15.46 -3.73 -5.15
CA ASP A 315 -15.54 -2.67 -4.15
C ASP A 315 -15.55 -1.27 -4.79
N GLN A 316 -14.89 -1.06 -5.94
CA GLN A 316 -14.98 0.21 -6.66
C GLN A 316 -16.37 0.45 -7.26
N VAL A 317 -17.01 -0.58 -7.80
CA VAL A 317 -18.36 -0.48 -8.34
C VAL A 317 -19.39 -0.24 -7.24
N ASP A 318 -19.28 -0.98 -6.13
CA ASP A 318 -20.16 -0.83 -4.98
C ASP A 318 -20.04 0.58 -4.37
N ALA A 319 -18.81 1.09 -4.23
CA ALA A 319 -18.58 2.44 -3.73
C ALA A 319 -19.12 3.52 -4.67
N LEU A 320 -18.94 3.39 -5.99
CA LEU A 320 -19.48 4.34 -6.96
C LEU A 320 -21.00 4.45 -6.86
N HIS A 321 -21.71 3.32 -6.83
CA HIS A 321 -23.17 3.32 -6.75
C HIS A 321 -23.67 3.82 -5.40
N ALA A 322 -23.01 3.45 -4.30
CA ALA A 322 -23.33 3.97 -2.97
C ALA A 322 -23.10 5.49 -2.88
N ALA A 323 -21.98 6.00 -3.42
CA ALA A 323 -21.70 7.43 -3.48
C ALA A 323 -22.78 8.17 -4.28
N ALA A 324 -23.14 7.68 -5.47
CA ALA A 324 -24.13 8.33 -6.32
C ALA A 324 -25.56 8.33 -5.74
N ALA A 325 -25.87 7.38 -4.85
CA ALA A 325 -27.15 7.39 -4.13
C ALA A 325 -27.25 8.56 -3.13
N GLU A 326 -26.12 9.01 -2.59
CA GLU A 326 -26.04 10.11 -1.61
C GLU A 326 -25.61 11.45 -2.22
N HIS A 327 -24.95 11.40 -3.38
CA HIS A 327 -24.35 12.54 -4.08
C HIS A 327 -24.88 12.65 -5.52
N PRO A 328 -26.01 13.35 -5.74
CA PRO A 328 -26.62 13.51 -7.06
C PRO A 328 -25.74 14.31 -8.05
N GLU A 329 -24.67 14.94 -7.57
CA GLU A 329 -23.65 15.56 -8.40
C GLU A 329 -22.81 14.56 -9.23
N LEU A 330 -22.91 13.25 -8.97
CA LEU A 330 -22.16 12.22 -9.71
C LEU A 330 -22.90 11.77 -10.98
N ASP A 331 -22.34 12.07 -12.16
CA ASP A 331 -22.87 11.63 -13.45
C ASP A 331 -22.41 10.20 -13.80
N LEU A 332 -23.28 9.22 -13.54
CA LEU A 332 -22.99 7.80 -13.80
C LEU A 332 -22.93 7.43 -15.29
N ASP A 333 -23.37 8.30 -16.20
CA ASP A 333 -23.23 8.07 -17.65
C ASP A 333 -21.80 8.42 -18.14
N ARG A 334 -20.99 9.08 -17.30
CA ARG A 334 -19.63 9.54 -17.64
C ARG A 334 -18.65 9.22 -16.53
N VAL A 335 -18.33 7.94 -16.40
CA VAL A 335 -17.42 7.41 -15.36
C VAL A 335 -16.12 6.94 -15.99
N ALA A 336 -14.99 7.43 -15.52
CA ALA A 336 -13.66 6.91 -15.85
C ALA A 336 -12.95 6.39 -14.61
N ILE A 337 -11.91 5.61 -14.84
CA ILE A 337 -10.99 5.16 -13.78
C ILE A 337 -9.54 5.33 -14.23
N ARG A 338 -8.70 5.81 -13.32
CA ARG A 338 -7.26 5.87 -13.52
C ARG A 338 -6.54 5.24 -12.35
N GLY A 339 -5.34 4.76 -12.60
CA GLY A 339 -4.46 4.33 -11.54
C GLY A 339 -3.07 4.02 -12.04
N TRP A 340 -2.17 3.85 -11.07
CA TRP A 340 -0.78 3.52 -11.31
C TRP A 340 -0.37 2.24 -10.57
N SER A 341 0.52 1.43 -11.13
CA SER A 341 0.95 0.15 -10.53
C SER A 341 -0.26 -0.79 -10.35
N PHE A 342 -0.56 -1.25 -9.13
CA PHE A 342 -1.79 -2.01 -8.87
C PHE A 342 -3.05 -1.23 -9.28
N GLY A 343 -3.07 0.09 -9.10
CA GLY A 343 -4.17 0.94 -9.57
C GLY A 343 -4.32 0.92 -11.10
N GLY A 344 -3.21 0.78 -11.83
CA GLY A 344 -3.23 0.59 -13.28
C GLY A 344 -3.81 -0.77 -13.67
N TYR A 345 -3.43 -1.83 -12.95
CA TYR A 345 -4.06 -3.15 -13.09
C TYR A 345 -5.57 -3.09 -12.84
N LEU A 346 -6.00 -2.42 -11.76
CA LEU A 346 -7.40 -2.22 -11.43
C LEU A 346 -8.16 -1.40 -12.49
N ALA A 347 -7.56 -0.33 -13.03
CA ALA A 347 -8.14 0.43 -14.13
C ALA A 347 -8.31 -0.43 -15.39
N GLY A 348 -7.34 -1.31 -15.67
CA GLY A 348 -7.42 -2.30 -16.75
C GLY A 348 -8.55 -3.30 -16.52
N LEU A 349 -8.67 -3.87 -15.32
CA LEU A 349 -9.78 -4.75 -14.95
C LEU A 349 -11.13 -4.08 -15.13
N ALA A 350 -11.26 -2.84 -14.67
CA ALA A 350 -12.49 -2.06 -14.76
C ALA A 350 -12.94 -1.86 -16.21
N ALA A 351 -12.06 -1.42 -17.11
CA ALA A 351 -12.40 -1.26 -18.53
C ALA A 351 -12.69 -2.57 -19.26
N LEU A 352 -12.04 -3.67 -18.88
CA LEU A 352 -12.19 -4.97 -19.56
C LEU A 352 -13.34 -5.82 -19.02
N ARG A 353 -13.65 -5.72 -17.73
CA ARG A 353 -14.63 -6.57 -17.04
C ARG A 353 -15.91 -5.84 -16.66
N ARG A 354 -15.89 -4.52 -16.53
CA ARG A 354 -17.06 -3.68 -16.21
C ARG A 354 -17.22 -2.49 -17.17
N PRO A 355 -17.22 -2.70 -18.50
CA PRO A 355 -17.46 -1.62 -19.48
C PRO A 355 -18.88 -1.04 -19.41
N ASP A 356 -19.79 -1.72 -18.70
CA ASP A 356 -21.13 -1.24 -18.32
C ASP A 356 -21.09 -0.11 -17.29
N VAL A 357 -20.01 -0.02 -16.49
CA VAL A 357 -19.82 1.02 -15.45
C VAL A 357 -18.74 2.02 -15.86
N PHE A 358 -17.61 1.55 -16.36
CA PHE A 358 -16.45 2.38 -16.66
C PHE A 358 -16.36 2.68 -18.15
N HIS A 359 -16.46 3.95 -18.50
CA HIS A 359 -16.56 4.47 -19.85
C HIS A 359 -15.20 4.89 -20.44
N ALA A 360 -14.16 5.02 -19.62
CA ALA A 360 -12.77 5.19 -20.05
C ALA A 360 -11.79 4.72 -18.96
N ALA A 361 -10.59 4.28 -19.34
CA ALA A 361 -9.56 3.93 -18.37
C ALA A 361 -8.14 4.39 -18.73
N ILE A 362 -7.37 4.75 -17.70
CA ILE A 362 -5.94 5.04 -17.79
C ILE A 362 -5.17 3.99 -16.98
N VAL A 363 -4.42 3.15 -17.69
CA VAL A 363 -3.59 2.07 -17.14
C VAL A 363 -2.14 2.57 -17.05
N GLY A 364 -1.78 3.12 -15.90
CA GLY A 364 -0.41 3.56 -15.62
C GLY A 364 0.44 2.44 -15.00
N ALA A 365 1.54 2.06 -15.63
CA ALA A 365 2.48 1.02 -15.18
C ALA A 365 1.78 -0.21 -14.56
N GLY A 366 0.70 -0.68 -15.19
CA GLY A 366 -0.18 -1.71 -14.62
C GLY A 366 0.42 -3.11 -14.73
N VAL A 367 0.23 -3.95 -13.70
CA VAL A 367 0.62 -5.36 -13.74
C VAL A 367 -0.38 -6.14 -14.59
N VAL A 368 0.00 -6.49 -15.82
CA VAL A 368 -0.87 -7.17 -16.80
C VAL A 368 -0.88 -8.71 -16.67
N ASP A 369 0.25 -9.28 -16.27
CA ASP A 369 0.50 -10.73 -16.18
C ASP A 369 1.38 -10.99 -14.97
N TRP A 370 0.77 -11.50 -13.90
CA TRP A 370 1.42 -11.70 -12.60
C TRP A 370 2.66 -12.61 -12.66
N ARG A 371 2.83 -13.42 -13.71
CA ARG A 371 4.05 -14.24 -13.88
C ARG A 371 5.30 -13.42 -14.16
N LEU A 372 5.14 -12.16 -14.57
CA LEU A 372 6.25 -11.26 -14.84
C LEU A 372 6.67 -10.46 -13.61
N TYR A 373 5.88 -10.51 -12.52
CA TYR A 373 6.14 -9.76 -11.29
C TYR A 373 6.88 -10.63 -10.27
N ASP A 374 7.46 -10.03 -9.24
CA ASP A 374 8.43 -10.71 -8.37
C ASP A 374 7.82 -11.84 -7.53
N THR A 375 8.66 -12.80 -7.14
CA THR A 375 8.33 -13.97 -6.32
C THR A 375 7.67 -13.58 -4.99
N HIS A 376 8.29 -12.68 -4.23
CA HIS A 376 7.89 -12.41 -2.85
C HIS A 376 6.54 -11.71 -2.78
N TYR A 377 6.26 -10.74 -3.66
CA TYR A 377 4.94 -10.12 -3.76
C TYR A 377 3.92 -11.12 -4.30
N THR A 378 4.18 -11.73 -5.45
CA THR A 378 3.13 -12.42 -6.20
C THR A 378 2.74 -13.76 -5.57
N GLU A 379 3.73 -14.55 -5.14
CA GLU A 379 3.46 -15.88 -4.58
C GLU A 379 2.79 -15.80 -3.21
N ARG A 380 2.96 -14.69 -2.47
CA ARG A 380 2.21 -14.40 -1.23
C ARG A 380 0.71 -14.43 -1.46
N TYR A 381 0.24 -13.79 -2.54
CA TYR A 381 -1.19 -13.60 -2.78
C TYR A 381 -1.77 -14.67 -3.71
N LEU A 382 -1.00 -15.18 -4.67
CA LEU A 382 -1.48 -16.07 -5.74
C LEU A 382 -0.89 -17.49 -5.70
N GLY A 383 0.10 -17.75 -4.84
CA GLY A 383 0.82 -19.04 -4.78
C GLY A 383 1.83 -19.22 -5.92
N ASP A 384 2.38 -20.44 -6.07
CA ASP A 384 3.36 -20.76 -7.13
C ASP A 384 2.66 -20.96 -8.50
N PRO A 385 3.03 -20.20 -9.54
CA PRO A 385 2.41 -20.33 -10.86
C PRO A 385 2.71 -21.67 -11.54
N ASN A 386 3.74 -22.40 -11.11
CA ASN A 386 4.07 -23.73 -11.63
C ASN A 386 3.10 -24.82 -11.11
N THR A 387 2.47 -24.59 -9.96
CA THR A 387 1.50 -25.52 -9.37
C THR A 387 0.05 -25.09 -9.59
N SER A 388 -0.21 -23.79 -9.68
CA SER A 388 -1.56 -23.21 -9.82
C SER A 388 -1.63 -22.17 -10.95
N PRO A 389 -1.32 -22.55 -12.20
CA PRO A 389 -1.29 -21.62 -13.33
C PRO A 389 -2.65 -20.97 -13.62
N GLU A 390 -3.75 -21.64 -13.33
CA GLU A 390 -5.12 -21.14 -13.51
C GLU A 390 -5.44 -19.92 -12.62
N VAL A 391 -4.86 -19.84 -11.43
CA VAL A 391 -5.00 -18.68 -10.54
C VAL A 391 -4.38 -17.45 -11.19
N TYR A 392 -3.19 -17.59 -11.77
CA TYR A 392 -2.51 -16.50 -12.47
C TYR A 392 -3.26 -16.06 -13.73
N GLU A 393 -3.85 -17.01 -14.47
CA GLU A 393 -4.68 -16.71 -15.62
C GLU A 393 -5.96 -15.94 -15.26
N ALA A 394 -6.62 -16.30 -14.15
CA ALA A 394 -7.83 -15.62 -13.68
C ALA A 394 -7.55 -14.17 -13.24
N ASN A 395 -6.33 -13.90 -12.79
CA ASN A 395 -5.85 -12.59 -12.36
C ASN A 395 -5.10 -11.82 -13.46
N SER A 396 -5.01 -12.32 -14.70
CA SER A 396 -4.37 -11.60 -15.81
C SER A 396 -5.38 -10.78 -16.61
N LEU A 397 -4.94 -9.63 -17.15
CA LEU A 397 -5.72 -8.84 -18.10
C LEU A 397 -5.74 -9.41 -19.52
N LEU A 398 -4.78 -10.29 -19.85
CA LEU A 398 -4.55 -10.73 -21.24
C LEU A 398 -5.74 -11.50 -21.82
N ARG A 399 -6.39 -12.35 -21.02
CA ARG A 399 -7.57 -13.11 -21.46
C ARG A 399 -8.78 -12.22 -21.74
N ASP A 400 -8.84 -11.07 -21.07
CA ASP A 400 -9.97 -10.15 -21.17
C ASP A 400 -9.75 -9.07 -22.23
N ALA A 401 -8.56 -8.98 -22.86
CA ALA A 401 -8.25 -7.96 -23.85
C ALA A 401 -9.30 -7.85 -24.98
N ALA A 402 -9.84 -9.00 -25.43
CA ALA A 402 -10.88 -9.02 -26.45
C ALA A 402 -12.23 -8.42 -26.00
N LYS A 403 -12.41 -8.13 -24.71
CA LYS A 403 -13.62 -7.51 -24.13
C LYS A 403 -13.55 -5.98 -24.08
N LEU A 404 -12.46 -5.36 -24.52
CA LEU A 404 -12.36 -3.90 -24.50
C LEU A 404 -13.40 -3.26 -25.44
N GLU A 405 -14.31 -2.50 -24.85
CA GLU A 405 -15.36 -1.74 -25.57
C GLU A 405 -15.22 -0.22 -25.40
N ARG A 406 -14.33 0.21 -24.50
CA ARG A 406 -14.21 1.58 -24.03
C ARG A 406 -12.80 2.12 -24.27
N PRO A 407 -12.63 3.45 -24.45
CA PRO A 407 -11.30 4.05 -24.59
C PRO A 407 -10.34 3.66 -23.46
N MET A 408 -9.13 3.26 -23.85
CA MET A 408 -8.05 2.91 -22.93
C MET A 408 -6.76 3.64 -23.33
N LEU A 409 -6.12 4.26 -22.35
CA LEU A 409 -4.76 4.80 -22.43
C LEU A 409 -3.83 3.96 -21.57
N ILE A 410 -2.80 3.36 -22.18
CA ILE A 410 -1.73 2.65 -21.48
C ILE A 410 -0.54 3.60 -21.36
N VAL A 411 -0.09 3.88 -20.15
CA VAL A 411 1.10 4.72 -19.87
C VAL A 411 2.15 3.87 -19.18
N HIS A 412 3.41 3.87 -19.66
CA HIS A 412 4.43 3.01 -19.06
C HIS A 412 5.84 3.61 -19.17
N GLY A 413 6.60 3.57 -18.08
CA GLY A 413 8.03 3.86 -18.06
C GLY A 413 8.84 2.88 -18.91
N THR A 414 9.71 3.39 -19.76
CA THR A 414 10.51 2.54 -20.68
C THR A 414 11.67 1.83 -20.00
N VAL A 415 12.05 2.27 -18.80
CA VAL A 415 13.11 1.67 -17.98
C VAL A 415 12.59 1.27 -16.60
N ASP A 416 11.29 1.03 -16.48
CA ASP A 416 10.66 0.52 -15.26
C ASP A 416 11.28 -0.83 -14.87
N ASP A 417 11.92 -0.86 -13.70
CA ASP A 417 12.60 -2.02 -13.12
C ASP A 417 11.76 -2.73 -12.05
N ASN A 418 10.56 -2.21 -11.76
CA ASN A 418 9.59 -2.81 -10.86
C ASN A 418 8.49 -3.54 -11.65
N VAL A 419 7.66 -2.79 -12.38
CA VAL A 419 6.66 -3.33 -13.32
C VAL A 419 7.23 -3.18 -14.72
N VAL A 420 8.00 -4.15 -15.17
CA VAL A 420 8.73 -4.05 -16.44
C VAL A 420 7.82 -3.69 -17.63
N LEU A 421 8.32 -2.87 -18.57
CA LEU A 421 7.60 -2.40 -19.76
C LEU A 421 6.90 -3.53 -20.56
N ALA A 422 7.41 -4.76 -20.46
CA ALA A 422 6.80 -5.95 -21.06
C ALA A 422 5.31 -6.11 -20.71
N HIS A 423 4.86 -5.66 -19.53
CA HIS A 423 3.44 -5.65 -19.17
C HIS A 423 2.61 -4.78 -20.12
N GLY A 424 2.94 -3.49 -20.25
CA GLY A 424 2.24 -2.56 -21.13
C GLY A 424 2.27 -3.02 -22.60
N LEU A 425 3.41 -3.54 -23.05
CA LEU A 425 3.56 -4.08 -24.41
C LEU A 425 2.72 -5.35 -24.65
N ARG A 426 2.64 -6.27 -23.66
CA ARG A 426 1.80 -7.48 -23.78
C ARG A 426 0.32 -7.14 -23.83
N LEU A 427 -0.15 -6.19 -23.02
CA LEU A 427 -1.54 -5.74 -23.09
C LEU A 427 -1.84 -5.10 -24.44
N SER A 428 -0.98 -4.17 -24.89
CA SER A 428 -1.13 -3.54 -26.20
C SER A 428 -1.16 -4.58 -27.34
N ALA A 429 -0.24 -5.56 -27.33
CA ALA A 429 -0.22 -6.63 -28.31
C ALA A 429 -1.50 -7.48 -28.29
N ALA A 430 -2.02 -7.84 -27.11
CA ALA A 430 -3.26 -8.61 -26.98
C ALA A 430 -4.49 -7.83 -27.49
N LEU A 431 -4.56 -6.52 -27.20
CA LEU A 431 -5.61 -5.63 -27.70
C LEU A 431 -5.55 -5.49 -29.23
N THR A 432 -4.35 -5.28 -29.79
CA THR A 432 -4.15 -5.24 -31.25
C THR A 432 -4.56 -6.55 -31.91
N ALA A 433 -4.16 -7.69 -31.34
CA ALA A 433 -4.53 -9.00 -31.87
C ALA A 433 -6.05 -9.25 -31.87
N ALA A 434 -6.76 -8.67 -30.90
CA ALA A 434 -8.22 -8.69 -30.81
C ALA A 434 -8.93 -7.55 -31.56
N ALA A 435 -8.19 -6.76 -32.36
CA ALA A 435 -8.68 -5.59 -33.08
C ALA A 435 -9.41 -4.56 -32.18
N ARG A 436 -8.91 -4.37 -30.95
CA ARG A 436 -9.43 -3.41 -29.98
C ARG A 436 -8.60 -2.11 -29.99
N PRO A 437 -9.18 -0.96 -30.39
CA PRO A 437 -8.49 0.32 -30.40
C PRO A 437 -8.05 0.75 -28.99
N HIS A 438 -6.82 1.25 -28.87
CA HIS A 438 -6.26 1.75 -27.61
C HIS A 438 -5.10 2.72 -27.91
N SER A 439 -4.73 3.54 -26.92
CA SER A 439 -3.58 4.44 -26.99
C SER A 439 -2.44 3.94 -26.10
N VAL A 440 -1.20 4.15 -26.52
CA VAL A 440 0.00 3.82 -25.73
C VAL A 440 0.90 5.05 -25.64
N LEU A 441 1.26 5.44 -24.42
CA LEU A 441 2.19 6.52 -24.10
C LEU A 441 3.42 5.94 -23.37
N PRO A 442 4.49 5.59 -24.10
CA PRO A 442 5.75 5.21 -23.47
C PRO A 442 6.48 6.45 -22.93
N LEU A 443 6.95 6.38 -21.69
CA LEU A 443 7.71 7.45 -21.04
C LEU A 443 9.22 7.13 -21.12
N ALA A 444 9.92 7.83 -22.02
CA ALA A 444 11.34 7.60 -22.29
C ALA A 444 12.20 7.90 -21.05
N GLY A 445 13.03 6.95 -20.61
CA GLY A 445 13.94 7.13 -19.46
C GLY A 445 13.28 7.17 -18.08
N VAL A 446 11.96 7.04 -18.01
CA VAL A 446 11.22 6.95 -16.75
C VAL A 446 11.21 5.50 -16.26
N SER A 447 11.55 5.29 -14.98
CA SER A 447 11.39 4.00 -14.29
C SER A 447 9.92 3.81 -13.86
N HIS A 448 9.66 3.36 -12.63
CA HIS A 448 8.31 3.04 -12.20
C HIS A 448 7.39 4.26 -12.09
N MET A 449 7.93 5.44 -11.76
CA MET A 449 7.18 6.70 -11.68
C MET A 449 8.00 7.81 -12.33
N PRO A 450 7.36 8.79 -12.99
CA PRO A 450 8.05 10.02 -13.34
C PRO A 450 8.43 10.78 -12.05
N THR A 451 9.65 11.30 -12.00
CA THR A 451 10.15 12.05 -10.84
C THR A 451 10.52 13.48 -11.21
N ASP A 452 10.74 13.76 -12.50
CA ASP A 452 10.96 15.12 -12.97
C ASP A 452 9.62 15.86 -13.09
N GLU A 453 9.64 17.13 -12.70
CA GLU A 453 8.47 18.00 -12.64
C GLU A 453 7.79 18.14 -14.00
N THR A 454 8.57 18.43 -15.05
CA THR A 454 8.05 18.67 -16.39
C THR A 454 7.34 17.45 -16.98
N THR A 455 7.91 16.25 -16.87
CA THR A 455 7.25 15.03 -17.36
C THR A 455 6.02 14.71 -16.53
N SER A 456 6.09 14.91 -15.21
CA SER A 456 4.94 14.67 -14.31
C SER A 456 3.77 15.59 -14.63
N GLU A 457 4.01 16.89 -14.79
CA GLU A 457 2.99 17.89 -15.16
C GLU A 457 2.38 17.58 -16.52
N ASN A 458 3.21 17.40 -17.56
CA ASN A 458 2.72 17.13 -18.91
C ASN A 458 1.94 15.81 -18.99
N LEU A 459 2.35 14.80 -18.21
CA LEU A 459 1.61 13.55 -18.12
C LEU A 459 0.21 13.78 -17.52
N LEU A 460 0.07 14.61 -16.48
CA LEU A 460 -1.25 14.95 -15.92
C LEU A 460 -2.13 15.67 -16.95
N LEU A 461 -1.58 16.63 -17.70
CA LEU A 461 -2.29 17.35 -18.76
C LEU A 461 -2.77 16.39 -19.87
N MET A 462 -1.90 15.48 -20.34
CA MET A 462 -2.27 14.47 -21.35
C MET A 462 -3.37 13.54 -20.85
N GLN A 463 -3.37 13.17 -19.56
CA GLN A 463 -4.43 12.35 -18.97
C GLN A 463 -5.77 13.10 -18.96
N VAL A 464 -5.78 14.39 -18.62
CA VAL A 464 -7.01 15.22 -18.64
C VAL A 464 -7.58 15.33 -20.05
N ASP A 465 -6.74 15.57 -21.05
CA ASP A 465 -7.17 15.67 -22.45
C ASP A 465 -7.78 14.35 -22.95
N PHE A 466 -7.16 13.22 -22.59
CA PHE A 466 -7.70 11.89 -22.87
C PHE A 466 -9.09 11.69 -22.22
N LEU A 467 -9.24 12.04 -20.93
CA LEU A 467 -10.49 11.88 -20.21
C LEU A 467 -11.60 12.76 -20.79
N ARG A 468 -11.31 14.04 -21.07
CA ARG A 468 -12.28 14.98 -21.66
C ARG A 468 -12.75 14.51 -23.03
N THR A 469 -11.84 14.01 -23.85
CA THR A 469 -12.18 13.48 -25.18
C THR A 469 -13.02 12.19 -25.07
N SER A 470 -12.64 11.30 -24.15
CA SER A 470 -13.28 9.98 -24.01
C SER A 470 -14.66 10.03 -23.35
N LEU A 471 -14.93 11.05 -22.53
CA LEU A 471 -16.19 11.26 -21.83
C LEU A 471 -17.05 12.41 -22.42
N ALA A 472 -16.67 12.92 -23.59
CA ALA A 472 -17.48 13.90 -24.30
C ALA A 472 -18.85 13.30 -24.68
N ARG A 473 -19.90 14.11 -24.60
CA ARG A 473 -21.27 13.73 -24.99
C ARG A 473 -21.47 13.71 -26.49
#